data_AF-A0A6J0CVL0-F1
#
_entry.id   AF-A0A6J0CVL0-F1
#
_cell.length_a   1.000
_cell.length_b   1.000
_cell.length_c   1.000
_cell.angle_alpha   90.00
_cell.angle_beta   90.00
_cell.angle_gamma   90.00
#
_symmetry.space_group_name_H-M   'P 1'
#
loop_
_entity.id
_entity.type
_entity.pdbx_description
1 polymer ?
#
loop_
_entity_poly.entity_id
_entity_poly.type
_entity_poly.pdbx_seq_one_letter_code
_entity_poly.pdbx_strand_id
1 'polypeptide(L)'
;MYHSSQVPKGEQSGCNIDQSKVESRKRANEQTNTQEQWAYSTKKCRQDQITSPYKTVSITLDGNHKKNEKMKYLLTHRKTDSLYTALNTLDAVKEEIKNQQGKEMLVYGKEGIKGYINLGMPLCCFPEGSHVIITFSKTESEQGESKQVFGSQDQVYADCVKFYIHAVGKRNERILKCRDLHQEGNKLCIYGFKGESIKDTLRKDGRFHSFVESDHWKLINDLDTIIENTQPVDELEDKLFQVEFERKSCSQAADFTDLEKPSYYELKEYIVNEYPTLKRECKKLRAYIKEESVKQSKKTSSFEMHRANFRKLTKNSTPTRVLKLLSQFSDSVGLIVWNNNGNEGYATCFVFTGLYVFTCMHMINDIVGKGTELSKWAEKISQCAKVTFDANEDNCFSIESWFEIYDETLDFAVLKLEENEQQVPAGLFNGIAPVPSSGLIYMIGHPDTKEKLSDGCVLVSQDEHIQEREAVGGSNPPQYVYMYTQRSFQETVHEPGVLTWDNIFYCGSSGSPVFDSKGSLIAMHTAGFICEYESGVSSIIEFGCAMEPIFTYIKTNHRTWYDMECVNQQDVEMPSQDP
;
A
#
# COMPACT_ATOMS: atom_id res chain seq x y z
N MET A 1 -22.31 -37.97 -38.28
CA MET A 1 -23.63 -37.60 -38.87
C MET A 1 -24.62 -37.40 -37.74
N TYR A 2 -25.46 -36.37 -37.80
CA TYR A 2 -26.91 -36.42 -37.53
C TYR A 2 -27.54 -35.06 -37.89
N HIS A 3 -28.75 -35.06 -38.46
CA HIS A 3 -29.55 -33.86 -38.78
C HIS A 3 -30.36 -33.41 -37.54
N SER A 4 -30.81 -32.17 -37.34
CA SER A 4 -31.08 -30.98 -38.20
C SER A 4 -32.44 -30.95 -38.93
N SER A 5 -33.46 -30.42 -38.24
CA SER A 5 -34.72 -29.87 -38.77
C SER A 5 -35.33 -28.93 -37.71
N GLN A 6 -35.37 -27.61 -37.94
CA GLN A 6 -36.34 -26.81 -38.72
C GLN A 6 -37.69 -26.52 -38.01
N VAL A 7 -38.00 -25.22 -37.90
CA VAL A 7 -39.30 -24.66 -37.49
C VAL A 7 -39.90 -23.91 -38.69
N PRO A 8 -41.19 -24.10 -39.04
CA PRO A 8 -41.84 -23.42 -40.16
C PRO A 8 -42.36 -22.01 -39.82
N LYS A 9 -42.68 -21.22 -40.86
CA LYS A 9 -43.11 -19.81 -40.77
C LYS A 9 -44.62 -19.61 -40.90
N GLY A 10 -45.09 -18.45 -40.42
CA GLY A 10 -46.15 -17.64 -41.06
C GLY A 10 -47.54 -17.70 -40.41
N GLU A 11 -48.46 -16.78 -40.71
CA GLU A 11 -48.33 -15.37 -41.16
C GLU A 11 -49.73 -14.67 -41.11
N GLN A 12 -49.74 -13.33 -41.16
CA GLN A 12 -50.83 -12.45 -41.64
C GLN A 12 -52.17 -12.24 -40.89
N SER A 13 -52.66 -11.01 -41.10
CA SER A 13 -54.06 -10.53 -41.09
C SER A 13 -54.72 -10.18 -39.73
N GLY A 14 -55.77 -9.36 -39.82
CA GLY A 14 -56.56 -8.87 -38.68
C GLY A 14 -57.55 -7.77 -39.12
N CYS A 15 -57.92 -6.90 -38.18
CA CYS A 15 -58.80 -5.72 -38.31
C CYS A 15 -60.33 -5.93 -38.14
N ASN A 16 -60.95 -4.90 -37.54
CA ASN A 16 -62.37 -4.49 -37.54
C ASN A 16 -63.40 -5.01 -36.49
N ILE A 17 -63.87 -4.04 -35.67
CA ILE A 17 -65.30 -3.61 -35.50
C ILE A 17 -66.25 -4.63 -34.79
N ASP A 18 -67.06 -4.30 -33.77
CA ASP A 18 -67.96 -3.13 -33.68
C ASP A 18 -68.35 -2.60 -32.26
N GLN A 19 -69.13 -1.52 -32.28
CA GLN A 19 -69.78 -0.68 -31.26
C GLN A 19 -70.62 -1.35 -30.15
N SER A 20 -70.90 -0.55 -29.10
CA SER A 20 -72.28 -0.39 -28.60
C SER A 20 -72.58 1.06 -28.17
N LYS A 21 -73.86 1.47 -28.22
CA LYS A 21 -74.40 2.82 -27.93
C LYS A 21 -75.67 2.73 -27.07
N VAL A 22 -75.81 3.60 -26.06
CA VAL A 22 -77.08 4.16 -25.51
C VAL A 22 -76.69 5.52 -24.89
N GLU A 23 -77.09 6.71 -25.38
CA GLU A 23 -78.41 7.39 -25.33
C GLU A 23 -78.97 7.72 -23.92
N SER A 24 -79.88 8.69 -23.73
CA SER A 24 -79.99 10.09 -24.23
C SER A 24 -81.13 10.84 -23.47
N ARG A 25 -81.02 12.16 -23.24
CA ARG A 25 -82.11 13.18 -23.06
C ARG A 25 -81.44 14.56 -22.85
N LYS A 26 -81.77 15.68 -23.53
CA LYS A 26 -83.06 16.38 -23.85
C LYS A 26 -83.62 17.13 -22.62
N ARG A 27 -83.99 18.43 -22.69
CA ARG A 27 -84.02 19.40 -23.83
C ARG A 27 -84.16 20.87 -23.34
N ALA A 28 -83.74 21.84 -24.18
CA ALA A 28 -84.32 23.19 -24.40
C ALA A 28 -84.29 24.27 -23.30
N ASN A 29 -84.32 25.60 -23.55
CA ASN A 29 -84.14 26.53 -24.70
C ASN A 29 -84.11 27.98 -24.09
N GLU A 30 -83.74 29.14 -24.69
CA GLU A 30 -83.08 29.56 -25.95
C GLU A 30 -82.64 31.05 -25.87
N GLN A 31 -81.65 31.46 -26.70
CA GLN A 31 -81.38 32.84 -27.22
C GLN A 31 -81.04 34.00 -26.23
N THR A 32 -80.22 35.02 -26.56
CA THR A 32 -79.66 35.48 -27.87
C THR A 32 -78.28 36.19 -27.74
N ASN A 33 -77.53 36.24 -28.85
CA ASN A 33 -76.49 37.21 -29.25
C ASN A 33 -75.08 37.29 -28.60
N THR A 34 -74.12 36.69 -29.32
CA THR A 34 -73.02 37.38 -30.07
C THR A 34 -71.71 37.85 -29.39
N GLN A 35 -70.61 37.39 -30.01
CA GLN A 35 -69.19 37.83 -30.00
C GLN A 35 -68.28 37.62 -28.76
N GLU A 36 -67.29 36.73 -28.98
CA GLU A 36 -65.83 36.95 -28.90
C GLU A 36 -65.21 37.55 -27.60
N GLN A 37 -64.16 36.97 -26.98
CA GLN A 37 -63.28 35.85 -27.35
C GLN A 37 -62.81 35.08 -26.09
N TRP A 38 -61.98 34.03 -26.24
CA TRP A 38 -61.84 32.95 -25.24
C TRP A 38 -61.19 33.29 -23.89
N ALA A 39 -62.02 33.22 -22.84
CA ALA A 39 -61.84 32.38 -21.66
C ALA A 39 -60.54 32.49 -20.80
N TYR A 40 -60.58 33.36 -19.80
CA TYR A 40 -60.27 32.95 -18.42
C TYR A 40 -61.36 31.96 -17.93
N SER A 41 -61.20 31.07 -16.95
CA SER A 41 -60.05 30.47 -16.23
C SER A 41 -60.64 29.42 -15.26
N THR A 42 -59.81 28.85 -14.36
CA THR A 42 -60.14 27.93 -13.25
C THR A 42 -60.38 26.45 -13.61
N LYS A 43 -59.92 25.46 -12.83
CA LYS A 43 -58.98 25.50 -11.69
C LYS A 43 -58.32 24.12 -11.49
N LYS A 44 -56.98 24.06 -11.54
CA LYS A 44 -56.21 23.16 -10.66
C LYS A 44 -54.84 23.77 -10.43
N CYS A 45 -54.51 24.01 -9.16
CA CYS A 45 -53.26 24.69 -8.80
C CYS A 45 -52.09 23.71 -8.91
N ARG A 46 -51.14 23.97 -9.80
CA ARG A 46 -49.74 23.61 -9.55
C ARG A 46 -49.04 24.90 -9.13
N GLN A 47 -48.63 24.96 -7.86
CA GLN A 47 -47.74 25.99 -7.36
C GLN A 47 -46.30 25.60 -7.70
N ASP A 48 -46.01 25.60 -9.00
CA ASP A 48 -44.65 25.53 -9.50
C ASP A 48 -43.98 26.86 -9.12
N GLN A 49 -43.31 26.90 -7.97
CA GLN A 49 -42.63 28.09 -7.50
C GLN A 49 -41.52 28.44 -8.49
N ILE A 50 -41.68 29.57 -9.19
CA ILE A 50 -40.68 30.09 -10.14
C ILE A 50 -39.45 30.50 -9.31
N THR A 51 -38.57 29.54 -9.09
CA THR A 51 -37.42 29.71 -8.23
C THR A 51 -36.37 30.46 -9.03
N SER A 52 -35.90 31.61 -8.53
CA SER A 52 -34.94 32.49 -9.22
C SER A 52 -33.81 31.69 -9.87
N PRO A 53 -33.39 31.99 -11.12
CA PRO A 53 -32.27 31.31 -11.77
C PRO A 53 -30.92 31.63 -11.12
N TYR A 54 -30.88 32.58 -10.18
CA TYR A 54 -29.71 32.95 -9.41
C TYR A 54 -29.71 32.28 -8.02
N LYS A 55 -28.52 32.04 -7.48
CA LYS A 55 -28.26 31.63 -6.09
C LYS A 55 -27.39 32.69 -5.42
N THR A 56 -27.61 32.92 -4.13
CA THR A 56 -26.76 33.79 -3.31
C THR A 56 -25.99 32.99 -2.27
N VAL A 57 -24.68 33.23 -2.17
CA VAL A 57 -23.75 32.61 -1.21
C VAL A 57 -22.97 33.70 -0.49
N SER A 58 -22.76 33.54 0.82
CA SER A 58 -21.92 34.42 1.62
C SER A 58 -20.49 33.85 1.72
N ILE A 59 -19.48 34.70 1.58
CA ILE A 59 -18.07 34.30 1.51
C ILE A 59 -17.24 35.07 2.54
N THR A 60 -16.33 34.39 3.23
CA THR A 60 -15.25 35.02 3.99
C THR A 60 -13.89 34.62 3.39
N LEU A 61 -13.00 35.60 3.20
CA LEU A 61 -11.58 35.35 2.89
C LEU A 61 -10.81 35.26 4.23
N ASP A 62 -10.06 34.17 4.44
CA ASP A 62 -9.25 33.98 5.65
C ASP A 62 -7.76 33.82 5.28
N GLY A 63 -6.89 34.60 5.93
CA GLY A 63 -5.45 34.69 5.63
C GLY A 63 -4.88 36.11 5.42
N ASN A 64 -5.71 37.15 5.25
CA ASN A 64 -5.24 38.50 4.92
C ASN A 64 -5.01 39.38 6.17
N HIS A 65 -3.87 39.19 6.85
CA HIS A 65 -3.44 39.93 8.05
C HIS A 65 -3.20 41.46 7.85
N LYS A 66 -3.45 42.03 6.67
CA LYS A 66 -3.18 43.45 6.38
C LYS A 66 -4.28 44.16 5.58
N LYS A 67 -5.52 44.17 6.12
CA LYS A 67 -6.32 45.40 6.41
C LYS A 67 -7.83 45.15 6.59
N ASN A 68 -8.39 44.01 6.17
CA ASN A 68 -9.84 43.75 6.18
C ASN A 68 -10.16 42.35 6.74
N GLU A 69 -9.78 42.07 7.99
CA GLU A 69 -10.11 40.78 8.62
C GLU A 69 -11.63 40.56 8.68
N LYS A 70 -12.09 39.40 8.19
CA LYS A 70 -13.46 38.87 8.36
C LYS A 70 -14.60 39.69 7.72
N MET A 71 -14.30 40.50 6.69
CA MET A 71 -15.33 41.04 5.79
C MET A 71 -16.11 39.90 5.12
N LYS A 72 -17.44 39.89 5.25
CA LYS A 72 -18.33 38.98 4.52
C LYS A 72 -18.70 39.58 3.16
N TYR A 73 -18.34 38.89 2.08
CA TYR A 73 -18.80 39.20 0.73
C TYR A 73 -20.11 38.47 0.44
N LEU A 74 -20.94 39.04 -0.44
CA LEU A 74 -22.17 38.44 -0.95
C LEU A 74 -22.02 38.21 -2.45
N LEU A 75 -22.10 36.95 -2.87
CA LEU A 75 -21.99 36.54 -4.27
C LEU A 75 -23.36 36.04 -4.75
N THR A 76 -23.91 36.71 -5.76
CA THR A 76 -25.11 36.26 -6.48
C THR A 76 -24.75 35.94 -7.92
N HIS A 77 -24.90 34.68 -8.33
CA HIS A 77 -24.56 34.19 -9.68
C HIS A 77 -25.59 33.14 -10.14
N ARG A 78 -25.54 32.68 -11.40
CA ARG A 78 -26.53 31.70 -11.89
C ARG A 78 -26.32 30.36 -11.20
N LYS A 79 -27.42 29.63 -10.98
CA LYS A 79 -27.43 28.29 -10.36
C LYS A 79 -26.66 27.21 -11.12
N THR A 80 -26.55 27.35 -12.44
CA THR A 80 -25.82 26.44 -13.33
C THR A 80 -24.32 26.55 -13.21
N ASP A 81 -23.81 27.70 -12.76
CA ASP A 81 -22.39 28.00 -12.87
C ASP A 81 -21.63 27.40 -11.68
N SER A 82 -20.39 26.98 -11.92
CA SER A 82 -19.52 26.42 -10.88
C SER A 82 -19.13 27.46 -9.83
N LEU A 83 -18.90 27.00 -8.60
CA LEU A 83 -18.36 27.80 -7.50
C LEU A 83 -17.11 28.59 -7.94
N TYR A 84 -16.18 27.97 -8.67
CA TYR A 84 -14.99 28.64 -9.20
C TYR A 84 -15.32 29.82 -10.13
N THR A 85 -16.24 29.62 -11.07
CA THR A 85 -16.64 30.66 -12.03
C THR A 85 -17.25 31.86 -11.31
N ALA A 86 -18.14 31.59 -10.36
CA ALA A 86 -18.80 32.61 -9.58
C ALA A 86 -17.84 33.32 -8.60
N LEU A 87 -16.92 32.60 -7.94
CA LEU A 87 -15.90 33.21 -7.09
C LEU A 87 -14.96 34.12 -7.88
N ASN A 88 -14.63 33.75 -9.12
CA ASN A 88 -13.85 34.57 -10.05
C ASN A 88 -14.60 35.80 -10.60
N THR A 89 -15.83 36.13 -10.17
CA THR A 89 -16.39 37.46 -10.42
C THR A 89 -15.90 38.50 -9.41
N LEU A 90 -15.61 38.09 -8.17
CA LEU A 90 -15.23 38.99 -7.07
C LEU A 90 -13.75 39.41 -7.15
N ASP A 91 -13.48 40.71 -7.31
CA ASP A 91 -12.11 41.22 -7.41
C ASP A 91 -11.25 40.93 -6.16
N ALA A 92 -11.85 40.95 -4.96
CA ALA A 92 -11.15 40.57 -3.73
C ALA A 92 -10.64 39.12 -3.76
N VAL A 93 -11.38 38.19 -4.40
CA VAL A 93 -10.94 36.80 -4.57
C VAL A 93 -9.86 36.70 -5.64
N LYS A 94 -9.99 37.42 -6.77
CA LYS A 94 -8.96 37.49 -7.83
C LYS A 94 -7.62 37.99 -7.30
N GLU A 95 -7.62 39.05 -6.50
CA GLU A 95 -6.40 39.59 -5.90
C GLU A 95 -5.77 38.63 -4.89
N GLU A 96 -6.57 37.95 -4.05
CA GLU A 96 -6.02 36.95 -3.13
C GLU A 96 -5.45 35.74 -3.87
N ILE A 97 -6.09 35.25 -4.94
CA ILE A 97 -5.54 34.18 -5.81
C ILE A 97 -4.18 34.59 -6.42
N LYS A 98 -4.00 35.87 -6.82
CA LYS A 98 -2.71 36.39 -7.30
C LYS A 98 -1.67 36.45 -6.18
N ASN A 99 -2.06 36.94 -4.99
CA ASN A 99 -1.17 37.07 -3.83
C ASN A 99 -0.70 35.72 -3.30
N GLN A 100 -1.53 34.68 -3.43
CA GLN A 100 -1.27 33.31 -3.00
C GLN A 100 -0.83 32.41 -4.18
N GLN A 101 -0.23 32.97 -5.23
CA GLN A 101 0.23 32.19 -6.40
C GLN A 101 1.17 31.04 -5.99
N GLY A 102 0.88 29.82 -6.47
CA GLY A 102 1.59 28.60 -6.05
C GLY A 102 1.02 27.92 -4.80
N LYS A 103 -0.20 28.28 -4.41
CA LYS A 103 -0.99 27.60 -3.37
C LYS A 103 -2.29 27.03 -3.93
N GLU A 104 -2.79 25.97 -3.30
CA GLU A 104 -4.10 25.39 -3.62
C GLU A 104 -5.20 26.16 -2.88
N MET A 105 -6.23 26.60 -3.62
CA MET A 105 -7.37 27.31 -3.07
C MET A 105 -8.37 26.32 -2.46
N LEU A 106 -8.51 26.35 -1.14
CA LEU A 106 -9.45 25.50 -0.40
C LEU A 106 -10.70 26.30 -0.05
N VAL A 107 -11.88 25.68 -0.20
CA VAL A 107 -13.16 26.29 0.20
C VAL A 107 -13.88 25.37 1.19
N TYR A 108 -14.16 25.88 2.38
CA TYR A 108 -14.85 25.16 3.46
C TYR A 108 -16.26 25.72 3.67
N GLY A 109 -17.27 24.86 3.53
CA GLY A 109 -18.66 25.16 3.89
C GLY A 109 -18.84 25.16 5.40
N LYS A 110 -19.39 26.26 5.93
CA LYS A 110 -19.67 26.45 7.37
C LYS A 110 -21.17 26.44 7.68
N GLU A 111 -21.97 27.11 6.86
CA GLU A 111 -23.42 27.22 6.99
C GLU A 111 -24.05 26.82 5.63
N GLY A 112 -25.20 26.15 5.63
CA GLY A 112 -25.73 25.48 4.43
C GLY A 112 -25.01 24.16 4.17
N ILE A 113 -24.01 24.16 3.29
CA ILE A 113 -23.09 23.02 3.09
C ILE A 113 -22.06 22.99 4.23
N LYS A 114 -21.64 21.78 4.66
CA LYS A 114 -20.54 21.58 5.61
C LYS A 114 -19.39 20.80 4.99
N GLY A 115 -18.15 21.13 5.39
CA GLY A 115 -16.95 20.46 4.88
C GLY A 115 -16.34 21.11 3.64
N TYR A 116 -15.26 20.55 3.13
CA TYR A 116 -14.51 21.10 2.00
C TYR A 116 -15.22 20.83 0.67
N ILE A 117 -15.49 21.90 -0.07
CA ILE A 117 -16.34 21.91 -1.28
C ILE A 117 -15.46 21.84 -2.53
N ASN A 118 -15.92 21.12 -3.55
CA ASN A 118 -15.26 21.14 -4.86
C ASN A 118 -15.48 22.50 -5.56
N LEU A 119 -14.42 23.10 -6.10
CA LEU A 119 -14.48 24.33 -6.90
C LEU A 119 -15.32 24.18 -8.18
N GLY A 120 -15.46 22.96 -8.71
CA GLY A 120 -16.38 22.64 -9.81
C GLY A 120 -17.88 22.61 -9.42
N MET A 121 -18.21 22.53 -8.13
CA MET A 121 -19.59 22.30 -7.67
C MET A 121 -20.56 23.41 -8.15
N PRO A 122 -21.67 23.06 -8.82
CA PRO A 122 -22.67 24.02 -9.27
C PRO A 122 -23.40 24.71 -8.12
N LEU A 123 -23.71 26.00 -8.27
CA LEU A 123 -24.43 26.77 -7.25
C LEU A 123 -25.87 26.30 -6.97
N CYS A 124 -26.46 25.44 -7.81
CA CYS A 124 -27.76 24.83 -7.54
C CYS A 124 -27.75 23.90 -6.32
N CYS A 125 -26.62 23.21 -6.05
CA CYS A 125 -26.51 22.22 -4.97
C CYS A 125 -26.30 22.90 -3.58
N PHE A 126 -26.21 24.23 -3.52
CA PHE A 126 -26.06 25.01 -2.29
C PHE A 126 -27.42 25.37 -1.67
N PRO A 127 -27.68 25.06 -0.38
CA PRO A 127 -28.83 25.57 0.35
C PRO A 127 -28.89 27.11 0.38
N GLU A 128 -30.08 27.68 0.59
CA GLU A 128 -30.22 29.14 0.71
C GLU A 128 -29.57 29.65 2.00
N GLY A 129 -28.89 30.80 1.93
CA GLY A 129 -28.13 31.33 3.07
C GLY A 129 -26.79 30.62 3.34
N SER A 130 -26.28 29.81 2.39
CA SER A 130 -24.98 29.14 2.55
C SER A 130 -23.83 30.12 2.80
N HIS A 131 -22.92 29.75 3.70
CA HIS A 131 -21.70 30.51 4.02
C HIS A 131 -20.44 29.65 3.85
N VAL A 132 -19.48 30.15 3.07
CA VAL A 132 -18.20 29.50 2.80
C VAL A 132 -17.02 30.35 3.28
N ILE A 133 -15.94 29.68 3.67
CA ILE A 133 -14.65 30.28 4.02
C ILE A 133 -13.62 29.82 3.00
N ILE A 134 -12.79 30.74 2.51
CA ILE A 134 -11.71 30.47 1.57
C ILE A 134 -10.37 30.55 2.31
N THR A 135 -9.54 29.52 2.17
CA THR A 135 -8.16 29.44 2.67
C THR A 135 -7.22 28.93 1.56
N PHE A 136 -5.90 28.95 1.80
CA PHE A 136 -4.90 28.56 0.80
C PHE A 136 -3.84 27.62 1.39
N SER A 137 -3.77 26.40 0.86
CA SER A 137 -2.86 25.30 1.24
C SER A 137 -1.50 25.40 0.54
N LYS A 138 -0.44 24.84 1.12
CA LYS A 138 0.88 24.77 0.49
C LYS A 138 0.90 23.68 -0.60
N THR A 139 1.20 24.04 -1.84
CA THR A 139 1.23 23.08 -2.94
C THR A 139 2.59 22.38 -3.07
N GLU A 140 2.62 21.09 -2.72
CA GLU A 140 3.62 20.12 -3.18
C GLU A 140 3.01 19.29 -4.33
N SER A 141 2.82 19.92 -5.51
CA SER A 141 2.29 19.22 -6.68
C SER A 141 3.42 18.48 -7.42
N GLU A 142 3.64 17.23 -7.03
CA GLU A 142 4.27 16.26 -7.92
C GLU A 142 3.39 16.09 -9.17
N GLN A 143 4.03 16.09 -10.35
CA GLN A 143 3.43 16.07 -11.69
C GLN A 143 2.58 17.31 -12.06
N GLY A 144 2.99 17.99 -13.15
CA GLY A 144 2.30 19.16 -13.70
C GLY A 144 1.17 18.81 -14.67
N GLU A 145 0.15 18.11 -14.21
CA GLU A 145 -0.93 17.56 -15.04
C GLU A 145 -2.17 18.46 -15.11
N SER A 146 -2.33 19.15 -16.26
CA SER A 146 -3.52 19.90 -16.69
C SER A 146 -3.98 21.10 -15.85
N LYS A 147 -4.48 22.14 -16.54
CA LYS A 147 -5.38 23.12 -15.91
C LYS A 147 -6.74 22.45 -15.79
N GLN A 148 -7.32 22.34 -14.59
CA GLN A 148 -8.72 21.90 -14.46
C GLN A 148 -9.63 22.83 -15.26
N VAL A 149 -10.15 22.33 -16.38
CA VAL A 149 -11.10 23.05 -17.23
C VAL A 149 -12.47 22.87 -16.60
N PHE A 150 -12.88 23.84 -15.78
CA PHE A 150 -14.24 23.95 -15.24
C PHE A 150 -15.23 24.30 -16.35
N GLY A 151 -15.49 23.34 -17.26
CA GLY A 151 -16.38 23.50 -18.40
C GLY A 151 -17.84 23.66 -17.96
N SER A 152 -18.50 24.68 -18.50
CA SER A 152 -19.97 24.77 -18.42
C SER A 152 -20.56 23.67 -19.29
N GLN A 153 -21.30 22.74 -18.69
CA GLN A 153 -22.08 21.75 -19.41
C GLN A 153 -23.56 22.15 -19.32
N ASP A 154 -24.17 22.45 -20.46
CA ASP A 154 -25.59 22.84 -20.55
C ASP A 154 -26.56 21.64 -20.39
N GLN A 155 -26.31 20.79 -19.40
CA GLN A 155 -27.27 19.80 -18.92
C GLN A 155 -28.10 20.39 -17.76
N VAL A 156 -29.33 19.89 -17.62
CA VAL A 156 -30.26 20.39 -16.61
C VAL A 156 -29.85 19.85 -15.24
N TYR A 157 -29.14 20.65 -14.45
CA TYR A 157 -28.63 20.34 -13.10
C TYR A 157 -29.72 20.04 -12.02
N ALA A 158 -30.94 19.67 -12.41
CA ALA A 158 -32.02 19.24 -11.52
C ALA A 158 -31.72 17.90 -10.80
N ASP A 159 -30.75 17.16 -11.31
CA ASP A 159 -30.34 15.83 -10.83
C ASP A 159 -28.92 15.81 -10.22
N CYS A 160 -28.46 16.96 -9.69
CA CYS A 160 -27.31 17.01 -8.77
C CYS A 160 -27.65 16.24 -7.48
N VAL A 161 -26.78 15.29 -7.10
CA VAL A 161 -26.78 14.64 -5.79
C VAL A 161 -25.50 15.04 -5.06
N LYS A 162 -25.61 15.45 -3.80
CA LYS A 162 -24.47 15.83 -2.95
C LYS A 162 -24.37 14.92 -1.73
N PHE A 163 -23.16 14.47 -1.43
CA PHE A 163 -22.89 13.58 -0.30
C PHE A 163 -21.53 13.89 0.30
N TYR A 164 -21.23 13.29 1.46
CA TYR A 164 -20.03 13.61 2.22
C TYR A 164 -19.14 12.39 2.43
N ILE A 165 -17.81 12.60 2.38
CA ILE A 165 -16.82 11.58 2.72
C ILE A 165 -15.85 12.14 3.77
N HIS A 166 -15.49 11.35 4.77
CA HIS A 166 -14.41 11.66 5.71
C HIS A 166 -13.07 11.80 4.99
N ALA A 167 -12.27 12.83 5.29
CA ALA A 167 -10.96 13.08 4.66
C ALA A 167 -9.86 12.06 5.02
N VAL A 168 -10.24 10.98 5.70
CA VAL A 168 -9.43 9.97 6.36
C VAL A 168 -10.14 8.62 6.20
N GLY A 169 -9.44 7.60 5.70
CA GLY A 169 -9.97 6.23 5.53
C GLY A 169 -10.24 5.52 6.86
N LYS A 170 -10.86 4.34 6.80
CA LYS A 170 -11.30 3.54 7.97
C LYS A 170 -10.18 3.19 8.96
N ARG A 171 -8.94 3.04 8.48
CA ARG A 171 -7.74 2.73 9.27
C ARG A 171 -6.73 3.88 9.24
N ASN A 172 -7.24 5.12 9.17
CA ASN A 172 -6.48 6.36 9.03
C ASN A 172 -5.72 6.53 7.70
N GLU A 173 -6.15 5.87 6.63
CA GLU A 173 -5.50 6.01 5.31
C GLU A 173 -5.69 7.41 4.68
N ARG A 174 -4.67 7.92 3.99
CA ARG A 174 -4.74 9.18 3.24
C ARG A 174 -5.43 8.99 1.90
N ILE A 175 -6.65 9.50 1.78
CA ILE A 175 -7.46 9.43 0.53
C ILE A 175 -7.37 10.69 -0.35
N LEU A 176 -6.64 11.73 0.06
CA LEU A 176 -6.60 13.05 -0.60
C LEU A 176 -5.22 13.46 -1.11
N LYS A 177 -5.20 14.17 -2.24
CA LYS A 177 -3.99 14.82 -2.79
C LYS A 177 -3.47 15.90 -1.84
N CYS A 178 -4.31 16.84 -1.40
CA CYS A 178 -3.92 17.90 -0.47
C CYS A 178 -3.64 17.34 0.94
N ARG A 179 -2.38 17.44 1.42
CA ARG A 179 -1.98 17.01 2.79
C ARG A 179 -2.77 17.75 3.88
N ASP A 180 -2.94 19.08 3.75
CA ASP A 180 -3.59 19.94 4.76
C ASP A 180 -5.05 19.54 5.06
N LEU A 181 -5.70 18.76 4.19
CA LEU A 181 -7.07 18.27 4.40
C LEU A 181 -7.15 16.95 5.18
N HIS A 182 -6.07 16.17 5.21
CA HIS A 182 -6.03 14.84 5.83
C HIS A 182 -5.86 14.96 7.35
N GLN A 183 -6.98 15.22 8.03
CA GLN A 183 -7.07 15.35 9.49
C GLN A 183 -8.39 14.71 9.96
N GLU A 184 -8.39 14.14 11.17
CA GLU A 184 -9.60 13.54 11.74
C GLU A 184 -10.71 14.58 11.91
N GLY A 185 -11.96 14.19 11.66
CA GLY A 185 -13.11 15.09 11.70
C GLY A 185 -13.31 15.96 10.44
N ASN A 186 -12.30 16.12 9.57
CA ASN A 186 -12.49 16.79 8.28
C ASN A 186 -13.41 15.97 7.37
N LYS A 187 -14.30 16.67 6.66
CA LYS A 187 -15.27 16.10 5.73
C LYS A 187 -15.20 16.83 4.40
N LEU A 188 -15.32 16.08 3.32
CA LEU A 188 -15.44 16.55 1.95
C LEU A 188 -16.93 16.61 1.60
N CYS A 189 -17.34 17.62 0.84
CA CYS A 189 -18.62 17.60 0.12
C CYS A 189 -18.34 17.29 -1.35
N ILE A 190 -18.93 16.21 -1.84
CA ILE A 190 -18.84 15.69 -3.21
C ILE A 190 -20.18 15.95 -3.88
N TYR A 191 -20.17 16.18 -5.20
CA TYR A 191 -21.36 16.17 -6.02
C TYR A 191 -21.18 15.20 -7.19
N GLY A 192 -22.26 14.53 -7.56
CA GLY A 192 -22.39 13.76 -8.80
C GLY A 192 -23.76 13.99 -9.42
N PHE A 193 -24.00 13.42 -10.59
CA PHE A 193 -25.31 13.42 -11.24
C PHE A 193 -25.99 12.05 -11.06
N LYS A 194 -27.32 12.01 -10.99
CA LYS A 194 -28.07 10.74 -10.93
C LYS A 194 -27.72 9.84 -12.12
N GLY A 195 -27.56 8.55 -11.84
CA GLY A 195 -27.07 7.55 -12.78
C GLY A 195 -25.55 7.48 -12.91
N GLU A 196 -24.77 8.38 -12.32
CA GLU A 196 -23.31 8.23 -12.24
C GLU A 196 -22.90 7.26 -11.13
N SER A 197 -21.87 6.46 -11.39
CA SER A 197 -21.26 5.61 -10.36
C SER A 197 -20.53 6.46 -9.31
N ILE A 198 -20.45 5.93 -8.09
CA ILE A 198 -19.66 6.52 -7.01
C ILE A 198 -18.18 6.67 -7.44
N LYS A 199 -17.61 5.63 -8.08
CA LYS A 199 -16.24 5.64 -8.58
C LYS A 199 -15.98 6.78 -9.56
N ASP A 200 -16.81 6.93 -10.59
CA ASP A 200 -16.61 7.96 -11.62
C ASP A 200 -16.93 9.37 -11.10
N THR A 201 -17.81 9.48 -10.11
CA THR A 201 -18.03 10.73 -9.38
C THR A 201 -16.78 11.16 -8.62
N LEU A 202 -16.14 10.27 -7.87
CA LEU A 202 -14.90 10.56 -7.12
C LEU A 202 -13.70 10.82 -8.04
N ARG A 203 -13.62 10.14 -9.19
CA ARG A 203 -12.65 10.45 -10.27
C ARG A 203 -12.81 11.88 -10.78
N LYS A 204 -14.03 12.26 -11.18
CA LYS A 204 -14.35 13.60 -11.69
C LYS A 204 -14.14 14.71 -10.66
N ASP A 205 -14.34 14.41 -9.37
CA ASP A 205 -14.06 15.34 -8.29
C ASP A 205 -12.58 15.76 -8.24
N GLY A 206 -11.67 14.82 -8.52
CA GLY A 206 -10.25 15.08 -8.78
C GLY A 206 -9.38 15.39 -7.56
N ARG A 207 -9.96 15.68 -6.39
CA ARG A 207 -9.22 15.95 -5.13
C ARG A 207 -8.68 14.69 -4.45
N PHE A 208 -9.30 13.55 -4.74
CA PHE A 208 -8.92 12.23 -4.24
C PHE A 208 -7.60 11.73 -4.84
N HIS A 209 -6.90 10.86 -4.10
CA HIS A 209 -5.71 10.15 -4.59
C HIS A 209 -6.08 9.10 -5.66
N SER A 210 -5.08 8.57 -6.37
CA SER A 210 -5.22 7.55 -7.44
C SER A 210 -6.01 6.28 -7.09
N PHE A 211 -6.34 6.02 -5.82
CA PHE A 211 -7.15 4.87 -5.42
C PHE A 211 -8.52 4.82 -6.13
N VAL A 212 -9.07 5.97 -6.54
CA VAL A 212 -10.34 6.07 -7.28
C VAL A 212 -10.29 5.42 -8.66
N GLU A 213 -9.10 5.12 -9.18
CA GLU A 213 -8.92 4.33 -10.40
C GLU A 213 -9.04 2.82 -10.16
N SER A 214 -8.72 2.35 -8.95
CA SER A 214 -8.91 0.97 -8.51
C SER A 214 -10.38 0.65 -8.26
N ASP A 215 -10.78 -0.60 -8.45
CA ASP A 215 -12.10 -1.10 -8.05
C ASP A 215 -12.12 -1.60 -6.59
N HIS A 216 -10.97 -1.74 -5.94
CA HIS A 216 -10.83 -2.45 -4.66
C HIS A 216 -11.03 -1.53 -3.43
N TRP A 217 -12.14 -0.81 -3.42
CA TRP A 217 -12.58 0.02 -2.30
C TRP A 217 -14.09 0.20 -2.27
N LYS A 218 -14.63 0.53 -1.10
CA LYS A 218 -16.06 0.74 -0.87
C LYS A 218 -16.32 1.86 0.12
N LEU A 219 -17.54 2.38 0.09
CA LEU A 219 -18.03 3.31 1.10
C LEU A 219 -18.69 2.55 2.25
N ILE A 220 -18.48 3.04 3.46
CA ILE A 220 -19.14 2.57 4.69
C ILE A 220 -19.91 3.73 5.29
N ASN A 221 -21.17 3.47 5.66
CA ASN A 221 -22.03 4.37 6.43
C ASN A 221 -21.99 4.01 7.92
N ASP A 222 -22.38 4.93 8.81
CA ASP A 222 -22.35 4.84 10.29
C ASP A 222 -23.20 3.68 10.92
N LEU A 223 -23.71 2.76 10.10
CA LEU A 223 -24.56 1.61 10.46
C LEU A 223 -24.05 0.32 9.78
N ASP A 224 -22.73 0.09 9.79
CA ASP A 224 -22.02 -1.07 9.20
C ASP A 224 -22.42 -1.43 7.75
N THR A 225 -23.00 -0.46 7.02
CA THR A 225 -23.57 -0.69 5.70
C THR A 225 -22.51 -0.41 4.64
N ILE A 226 -22.12 -1.47 3.94
CA ILE A 226 -21.18 -1.44 2.81
C ILE A 226 -21.92 -1.03 1.53
N ILE A 227 -21.35 -0.07 0.80
CA ILE A 227 -21.82 0.40 -0.52
C ILE A 227 -20.65 0.29 -1.49
N GLU A 228 -20.80 -0.55 -2.52
CA GLU A 228 -19.78 -0.78 -3.56
C GLU A 228 -19.58 0.49 -4.40
N ASN A 229 -18.34 0.76 -4.80
CA ASN A 229 -17.98 1.95 -5.60
C ASN A 229 -18.63 1.98 -7.02
N THR A 230 -19.16 0.85 -7.48
CA THR A 230 -19.90 0.70 -8.74
C THR A 230 -21.33 1.21 -8.67
N GLN A 231 -21.91 1.36 -7.48
CA GLN A 231 -23.31 1.74 -7.30
C GLN A 231 -23.57 3.20 -7.71
N PRO A 232 -24.80 3.54 -8.13
CA PRO A 232 -25.15 4.91 -8.51
C PRO A 232 -25.22 5.83 -7.28
N VAL A 233 -24.90 7.11 -7.46
CA VAL A 233 -24.94 8.11 -6.38
C VAL A 233 -26.34 8.48 -5.90
N ASP A 234 -27.41 8.10 -6.63
CA ASP A 234 -28.81 8.49 -6.44
C ASP A 234 -29.32 8.43 -4.99
N GLU A 235 -28.93 7.41 -4.22
CA GLU A 235 -29.39 7.23 -2.84
C GLU A 235 -28.46 7.86 -1.79
N LEU A 236 -27.42 8.59 -2.18
CA LEU A 236 -26.40 9.11 -1.25
C LEU A 236 -26.69 10.52 -0.70
N GLU A 237 -27.75 11.19 -1.15
CA GLU A 237 -28.07 12.59 -0.82
C GLU A 237 -27.98 12.91 0.68
N ASP A 238 -27.16 13.90 1.02
CA ASP A 238 -26.79 14.36 2.37
C ASP A 238 -26.28 13.29 3.36
N LYS A 239 -26.01 12.06 2.92
CA LYS A 239 -25.36 11.02 3.73
C LYS A 239 -23.84 11.22 3.82
N LEU A 240 -23.23 10.60 4.83
CA LEU A 240 -21.81 10.67 5.14
C LEU A 240 -21.21 9.26 5.12
N PHE A 241 -20.00 9.15 4.56
CA PHE A 241 -19.32 7.87 4.41
C PHE A 241 -17.83 7.93 4.76
N GLN A 242 -17.26 6.76 5.03
CA GLN A 242 -15.82 6.54 5.13
C GLN A 242 -15.37 5.53 4.06
N VAL A 243 -14.15 5.67 3.54
CA VAL A 243 -13.59 4.74 2.55
C VAL A 243 -12.92 3.56 3.27
N GLU A 244 -13.25 2.34 2.86
CA GLU A 244 -12.50 1.13 3.21
C GLU A 244 -11.90 0.49 1.95
N PHE A 245 -10.63 0.11 2.03
CA PHE A 245 -9.93 -0.64 0.98
C PHE A 245 -10.15 -2.14 1.13
N GLU A 246 -10.46 -2.79 0.02
CA GLU A 246 -10.68 -4.23 -0.01
C GLU A 246 -9.35 -4.99 -0.02
N ARG A 247 -9.25 -6.02 0.82
CA ARG A 247 -8.19 -7.02 0.68
C ARG A 247 -8.55 -7.96 -0.46
N LYS A 248 -7.75 -7.98 -1.52
CA LYS A 248 -7.67 -9.16 -2.39
C LYS A 248 -7.11 -10.32 -1.58
N SER A 249 -7.89 -11.39 -1.43
CA SER A 249 -7.32 -12.74 -1.39
C SER A 249 -6.77 -13.07 -2.79
N CYS A 250 -5.78 -13.96 -2.88
CA CYS A 250 -5.07 -14.24 -4.13
C CYS A 250 -6.01 -14.71 -5.26
N SER A 251 -5.97 -14.03 -6.40
CA SER A 251 -6.49 -14.53 -7.67
C SER A 251 -5.85 -13.84 -8.88
N GLN A 252 -4.78 -14.47 -9.37
CA GLN A 252 -4.19 -14.37 -10.73
C GLN A 252 -3.62 -13.02 -11.22
N ALA A 253 -2.61 -13.14 -12.09
CA ALA A 253 -1.70 -12.07 -12.48
C ALA A 253 -2.25 -11.10 -13.54
N ALA A 254 -1.84 -9.84 -13.44
CA ALA A 254 -1.82 -8.85 -14.53
C ALA A 254 -0.71 -7.80 -14.28
N ASP A 255 0.01 -7.47 -15.35
CA ASP A 255 1.13 -6.53 -15.55
C ASP A 255 1.64 -5.62 -14.40
N PHE A 256 2.95 -5.70 -14.17
CA PHE A 256 3.72 -4.81 -13.28
C PHE A 256 4.12 -3.50 -13.96
N THR A 257 3.40 -2.40 -13.70
CA THR A 257 3.94 -1.02 -13.86
C THR A 257 3.50 -0.06 -12.75
N ASP A 258 3.61 -0.48 -11.49
CA ASP A 258 3.87 0.43 -10.38
C ASP A 258 4.61 -0.31 -9.26
N LEU A 259 5.60 0.34 -8.64
CA LEU A 259 6.29 -0.22 -7.46
C LEU A 259 5.45 0.10 -6.22
N GLU A 260 4.65 -0.86 -5.78
CA GLU A 260 3.90 -0.75 -4.53
C GLU A 260 4.83 -0.43 -3.34
N LYS A 261 4.34 0.32 -2.35
CA LYS A 261 5.13 0.66 -1.16
C LYS A 261 5.52 -0.63 -0.42
N PRO A 262 6.79 -0.81 -0.01
CA PRO A 262 7.24 -1.97 0.77
C PRO A 262 6.35 -2.27 1.98
N SER A 263 6.05 -3.55 2.17
CA SER A 263 5.23 -4.09 3.26
C SER A 263 6.08 -4.30 4.52
N TYR A 264 6.31 -3.21 5.27
CA TYR A 264 7.01 -3.27 6.55
C TYR A 264 6.17 -4.01 7.60
N TYR A 265 6.48 -5.28 7.84
CA TYR A 265 5.97 -6.03 8.98
C TYR A 265 6.80 -5.66 10.20
N GLU A 266 6.28 -4.76 11.04
CA GLU A 266 6.86 -4.49 12.35
C GLU A 266 6.96 -5.80 13.14
N LEU A 267 8.14 -6.11 13.69
CA LEU A 267 8.29 -7.28 14.57
C LEU A 267 7.39 -7.06 15.78
N LYS A 268 6.37 -7.90 15.91
CA LYS A 268 5.35 -7.82 16.95
C LYS A 268 6.04 -7.75 18.31
N GLU A 269 5.55 -6.90 19.22
CA GLU A 269 6.27 -6.53 20.46
C GLU A 269 6.75 -7.74 21.29
N TYR A 270 6.00 -8.85 21.29
CA TYR A 270 6.43 -10.09 21.96
C TYR A 270 7.71 -10.68 21.34
N ILE A 271 7.84 -10.68 20.01
CA ILE A 271 9.06 -11.10 19.30
C ILE A 271 10.23 -10.16 19.63
N VAL A 272 10.01 -8.84 19.67
CA VAL A 272 11.07 -7.88 20.05
C VAL A 272 11.54 -8.05 21.50
N ASN A 273 10.70 -8.65 22.37
CA ASN A 273 11.04 -8.99 23.76
C ASN A 273 11.65 -10.39 23.91
N GLU A 274 11.19 -11.38 23.12
CA GLU A 274 11.73 -12.75 23.06
C GLU A 274 13.13 -12.81 22.44
N TYR A 275 13.46 -11.87 21.53
CA TYR A 275 14.72 -11.83 20.79
C TYR A 275 15.57 -10.60 21.18
N PRO A 276 16.00 -10.46 22.45
CA PRO A 276 16.70 -9.27 22.95
C PRO A 276 18.09 -9.07 22.31
N THR A 277 18.63 -10.08 21.64
CA THR A 277 19.86 -9.99 20.85
C THR A 277 19.66 -9.05 19.65
N LEU A 278 18.56 -9.17 18.91
CA LEU A 278 18.25 -8.28 17.77
C LEU A 278 18.18 -6.82 18.23
N LYS A 279 17.52 -6.57 19.36
CA LYS A 279 17.42 -5.23 19.98
C LYS A 279 18.74 -4.70 20.54
N ARG A 280 19.68 -5.58 20.90
CA ARG A 280 21.05 -5.23 21.34
C ARG A 280 21.90 -4.80 20.14
N GLU A 281 21.86 -5.58 19.06
CA GLU A 281 22.63 -5.34 17.84
C GLU A 281 22.17 -4.06 17.12
N CYS A 282 20.86 -3.82 17.00
CA CYS A 282 20.32 -2.53 16.52
C CYS A 282 20.85 -1.33 17.33
N LYS A 283 20.98 -1.49 18.66
CA LYS A 283 21.54 -0.44 19.55
C LYS A 283 23.06 -0.27 19.38
N LYS A 284 23.82 -1.35 19.19
CA LYS A 284 25.26 -1.29 18.88
C LYS A 284 25.52 -0.48 17.61
N LEU A 285 24.86 -0.81 16.49
CA LEU A 285 25.15 -0.13 15.21
C LEU A 285 24.72 1.35 15.21
N ARG A 286 23.59 1.68 15.84
CA ARG A 286 23.20 3.10 16.02
C ARG A 286 24.22 3.87 16.86
N ALA A 287 24.81 3.25 17.87
CA ALA A 287 25.90 3.86 18.63
C ALA A 287 27.16 4.05 17.78
N TYR A 288 27.49 3.09 16.89
CA TYR A 288 28.61 3.20 15.95
C TYR A 288 28.44 4.37 14.97
N ILE A 289 27.32 4.44 14.25
CA ILE A 289 27.04 5.50 13.26
C ILE A 289 26.99 6.88 13.95
N LYS A 290 26.53 6.93 15.21
CA LYS A 290 26.58 8.13 16.05
C LYS A 290 28.02 8.49 16.52
N GLU A 291 28.90 7.52 16.70
CA GLU A 291 30.31 7.77 17.02
C GLU A 291 31.09 8.22 15.76
N GLU A 292 30.80 7.65 14.60
CA GLU A 292 31.33 8.08 13.30
C GLU A 292 30.96 9.53 12.95
N SER A 293 29.67 9.87 12.98
CA SER A 293 29.18 11.23 12.66
C SER A 293 29.75 12.32 13.58
N VAL A 294 30.19 11.97 14.79
CA VAL A 294 30.89 12.88 15.71
C VAL A 294 32.39 12.98 15.42
N LYS A 295 33.03 11.92 14.89
CA LYS A 295 34.44 11.93 14.47
C LYS A 295 34.65 12.64 13.13
N GLN A 296 33.69 12.56 12.22
CA GLN A 296 33.80 13.10 10.86
C GLN A 296 33.70 14.64 10.83
N SER A 297 34.37 15.27 9.86
CA SER A 297 34.37 16.74 9.74
C SER A 297 33.04 17.26 9.17
N LYS A 298 32.58 18.43 9.63
CA LYS A 298 31.31 19.11 9.26
C LYS A 298 31.11 19.48 7.76
N LYS A 299 31.86 18.89 6.83
CA LYS A 299 31.79 19.15 5.39
C LYS A 299 30.92 18.14 4.61
N THR A 300 30.69 16.96 5.17
CA THR A 300 29.91 15.88 4.55
C THR A 300 29.12 15.18 5.66
N SER A 301 27.86 14.78 5.40
CA SER A 301 27.12 13.90 6.32
C SER A 301 27.55 12.44 6.13
N SER A 302 27.56 11.67 7.21
CA SER A 302 27.84 10.23 7.14
C SER A 302 26.79 9.49 6.30
N PHE A 303 25.54 9.98 6.24
CA PHE A 303 24.52 9.47 5.32
C PHE A 303 24.94 9.55 3.84
N GLU A 304 25.35 10.72 3.34
CA GLU A 304 25.78 10.84 1.95
C GLU A 304 27.12 10.14 1.70
N MET A 305 27.98 9.96 2.72
CA MET A 305 29.15 9.08 2.60
C MET A 305 28.74 7.62 2.38
N HIS A 306 27.81 7.08 3.18
CA HIS A 306 27.31 5.70 3.03
C HIS A 306 26.54 5.52 1.72
N ARG A 307 25.68 6.48 1.34
CA ARG A 307 24.96 6.51 0.06
C ARG A 307 25.91 6.56 -1.12
N ALA A 308 26.99 7.34 -1.05
CA ALA A 308 28.02 7.41 -2.08
C ALA A 308 28.86 6.13 -2.16
N ASN A 309 29.20 5.50 -1.01
CA ASN A 309 29.93 4.23 -1.00
C ASN A 309 29.07 3.08 -1.56
N PHE A 310 27.79 3.01 -1.15
CA PHE A 310 26.82 2.06 -1.72
C PHE A 310 26.74 2.23 -3.24
N ARG A 311 26.44 3.44 -3.72
CA ARG A 311 26.41 3.77 -5.15
C ARG A 311 27.74 3.46 -5.86
N LYS A 312 28.90 3.66 -5.22
CA LYS A 312 30.21 3.36 -5.82
C LYS A 312 30.44 1.86 -6.01
N LEU A 313 29.94 1.02 -5.09
CA LEU A 313 30.11 -0.43 -5.16
C LEU A 313 29.06 -1.09 -6.09
N THR A 314 27.79 -0.69 -6.00
CA THR A 314 26.68 -1.29 -6.77
C THR A 314 26.55 -0.77 -8.21
N LYS A 315 27.12 0.39 -8.54
CA LYS A 315 27.09 0.96 -9.91
C LYS A 315 28.12 0.34 -10.88
N ASN A 316 28.95 -0.59 -10.41
CA ASN A 316 29.82 -1.37 -11.28
C ASN A 316 29.01 -2.50 -11.93
N SER A 317 29.33 -2.88 -13.17
CA SER A 317 28.69 -4.03 -13.82
C SER A 317 28.96 -5.31 -13.02
N THR A 318 27.90 -5.97 -12.52
CA THR A 318 27.99 -7.26 -11.84
C THR A 318 28.75 -8.26 -12.72
N PRO A 319 29.87 -8.85 -12.26
CA PRO A 319 30.66 -9.76 -13.09
C PRO A 319 29.83 -10.96 -13.56
N THR A 320 29.95 -11.37 -14.82
CA THR A 320 29.13 -12.46 -15.39
C THR A 320 29.30 -13.80 -14.64
N ARG A 321 30.44 -14.03 -13.98
CA ARG A 321 30.63 -15.16 -13.06
C ARG A 321 29.67 -15.10 -11.87
N VAL A 322 29.48 -13.93 -11.27
CA VAL A 322 28.56 -13.74 -10.13
C VAL A 322 27.12 -13.93 -10.58
N LEU A 323 26.72 -13.37 -11.73
CA LEU A 323 25.36 -13.58 -12.28
C LEU A 323 25.05 -15.07 -12.49
N LYS A 324 26.03 -15.87 -12.96
CA LYS A 324 25.88 -17.33 -13.06
C LYS A 324 25.74 -18.01 -11.70
N LEU A 325 26.55 -17.63 -10.71
CA LEU A 325 26.48 -18.20 -9.36
C LEU A 325 25.15 -17.89 -8.67
N LEU A 326 24.69 -16.62 -8.73
CA LEU A 326 23.38 -16.23 -8.18
C LEU A 326 22.24 -16.98 -8.88
N SER A 327 22.31 -17.17 -10.20
CA SER A 327 21.36 -17.96 -10.99
C SER A 327 21.44 -19.49 -10.76
N GLN A 328 22.39 -19.98 -9.96
CA GLN A 328 22.46 -21.38 -9.52
C GLN A 328 21.99 -21.49 -8.06
N PHE A 329 22.38 -20.56 -7.20
CA PHE A 329 21.92 -20.52 -5.81
C PHE A 329 20.46 -20.09 -5.67
N SER A 330 19.90 -19.39 -6.67
CA SER A 330 18.48 -19.05 -6.75
C SER A 330 17.58 -20.28 -6.74
N ASP A 331 18.06 -21.42 -7.22
CA ASP A 331 17.30 -22.66 -7.28
C ASP A 331 17.16 -23.24 -5.86
N SER A 332 18.21 -23.11 -5.03
CA SER A 332 18.23 -23.49 -3.62
C SER A 332 17.41 -22.59 -2.69
N VAL A 333 16.96 -21.42 -3.15
CA VAL A 333 16.17 -20.46 -2.35
C VAL A 333 14.69 -20.65 -2.60
N GLY A 334 13.90 -20.81 -1.54
CA GLY A 334 12.47 -21.04 -1.60
C GLY A 334 11.65 -19.95 -0.91
N LEU A 335 10.41 -19.81 -1.36
CA LEU A 335 9.36 -19.10 -0.67
C LEU A 335 8.70 -20.08 0.31
N ILE A 336 8.71 -19.76 1.60
CA ILE A 336 7.85 -20.42 2.58
C ILE A 336 6.58 -19.60 2.75
N VAL A 337 5.42 -20.23 2.56
CA VAL A 337 4.09 -19.63 2.71
C VAL A 337 3.33 -20.33 3.82
N TRP A 338 2.50 -19.61 4.58
CA TRP A 338 1.66 -20.22 5.62
C TRP A 338 0.26 -19.62 5.74
N ASN A 339 -0.66 -20.45 6.23
CA ASN A 339 -2.00 -20.05 6.69
C ASN A 339 -2.36 -20.84 7.95
N ASN A 340 -2.37 -20.17 9.10
CA ASN A 340 -2.85 -20.71 10.36
C ASN A 340 -4.15 -20.00 10.76
N ASN A 341 -5.28 -20.51 10.26
CA ASN A 341 -6.62 -19.98 10.57
C ASN A 341 -6.78 -18.47 10.23
N GLY A 342 -6.24 -18.02 9.11
CA GLY A 342 -6.27 -16.62 8.68
C GLY A 342 -5.13 -15.75 9.24
N ASN A 343 -4.27 -16.31 10.10
CA ASN A 343 -2.92 -15.79 10.30
C ASN A 343 -2.04 -16.26 9.12
N GLU A 344 -2.06 -15.46 8.06
CA GLU A 344 -1.39 -15.71 6.78
C GLU A 344 -0.10 -14.91 6.65
N GLY A 345 0.89 -15.47 5.96
CA GLY A 345 2.16 -14.79 5.69
C GLY A 345 3.08 -15.58 4.78
N TYR A 346 4.23 -14.99 4.48
CA TYR A 346 5.29 -15.60 3.71
C TYR A 346 6.67 -15.07 4.15
N ALA A 347 7.71 -15.85 3.91
CA ALA A 347 9.10 -15.48 4.12
C ALA A 347 10.02 -16.29 3.19
N THR A 348 11.32 -16.17 3.39
CA THR A 348 12.34 -16.90 2.63
C THR A 348 12.88 -18.08 3.42
N CYS A 349 13.23 -19.15 2.72
CA CYS A 349 14.05 -20.25 3.23
C CYS A 349 15.07 -20.67 2.18
N PHE A 350 16.02 -21.52 2.53
CA PHE A 350 16.95 -22.12 1.55
C PHE A 350 17.31 -23.56 1.90
N VAL A 351 17.56 -24.40 0.90
CA VAL A 351 18.08 -25.76 1.10
C VAL A 351 19.48 -25.67 1.69
N PHE A 352 19.66 -26.21 2.89
CA PHE A 352 20.96 -26.31 3.53
C PHE A 352 21.67 -27.57 3.05
N THR A 353 21.09 -28.76 3.28
CA THR A 353 21.55 -30.04 2.76
C THR A 353 20.41 -31.05 2.71
N GLY A 354 20.40 -31.97 1.73
CA GLY A 354 19.33 -32.95 1.56
C GLY A 354 17.92 -32.33 1.56
N LEU A 355 17.02 -32.88 2.39
CA LEU A 355 15.65 -32.38 2.57
C LEU A 355 15.53 -31.21 3.57
N TYR A 356 16.63 -30.71 4.13
CA TYR A 356 16.61 -29.75 5.24
C TYR A 356 16.78 -28.31 4.74
N VAL A 357 15.82 -27.45 5.12
CA VAL A 357 15.81 -26.01 4.77
C VAL A 357 16.03 -25.14 6.01
N PHE A 358 16.76 -24.05 5.85
CA PHE A 358 16.99 -23.03 6.88
C PHE A 358 16.06 -21.83 6.69
N THR A 359 15.62 -21.25 7.80
CA THR A 359 14.89 -19.97 7.86
C THR A 359 15.03 -19.36 9.27
N CYS A 360 14.42 -18.21 9.54
CA CYS A 360 14.50 -17.55 10.85
C CYS A 360 13.56 -18.18 11.89
N MET A 361 14.00 -18.21 13.16
CA MET A 361 13.22 -18.71 14.28
C MET A 361 12.04 -17.78 14.61
N HIS A 362 12.21 -16.46 14.46
CA HIS A 362 11.13 -15.48 14.63
C HIS A 362 9.96 -15.67 13.66
N MET A 363 10.21 -16.26 12.48
CA MET A 363 9.16 -16.58 11.51
C MET A 363 8.36 -17.82 11.94
N ILE A 364 8.98 -18.79 12.64
CA ILE A 364 8.26 -19.95 13.20
C ILE A 364 7.18 -19.52 14.18
N ASN A 365 7.48 -18.54 15.05
CA ASN A 365 6.50 -17.91 15.96
C ASN A 365 5.25 -17.39 15.21
N ASP A 366 5.43 -16.87 13.99
CA ASP A 366 4.35 -16.34 13.17
C ASP A 366 3.63 -17.43 12.33
N ILE A 367 4.24 -18.59 12.10
CA ILE A 367 3.55 -19.79 11.59
C ILE A 367 2.68 -20.43 12.68
N VAL A 368 3.28 -20.78 13.84
CA VAL A 368 2.60 -21.57 14.89
C VAL A 368 1.58 -20.77 15.69
N GLY A 369 1.71 -19.45 15.71
CA GLY A 369 0.82 -18.53 16.42
C GLY A 369 1.16 -18.38 17.91
N LYS A 370 0.90 -17.18 18.43
CA LYS A 370 1.24 -16.80 19.82
C LYS A 370 0.56 -17.70 20.86
N GLY A 371 1.35 -18.29 21.74
CA GLY A 371 0.87 -19.10 22.87
C GLY A 371 0.69 -20.59 22.56
N THR A 372 1.05 -21.05 21.37
CA THR A 372 1.06 -22.49 21.03
C THR A 372 2.15 -23.23 21.82
N GLU A 373 1.79 -24.32 22.49
CA GLU A 373 2.72 -25.17 23.25
C GLU A 373 3.77 -25.82 22.34
N LEU A 374 5.05 -25.79 22.73
CA LEU A 374 6.19 -26.27 21.92
C LEU A 374 6.01 -27.69 21.36
N SER A 375 5.38 -28.59 22.12
CA SER A 375 5.06 -29.97 21.72
C SER A 375 4.12 -30.10 20.51
N LYS A 376 3.46 -29.01 20.11
CA LYS A 376 2.55 -28.93 18.94
C LYS A 376 3.16 -28.17 17.76
N TRP A 377 4.38 -27.65 17.87
CA TRP A 377 4.96 -26.80 16.83
C TRP A 377 5.22 -27.58 15.54
N ALA A 378 5.82 -28.77 15.61
CA ALA A 378 6.05 -29.62 14.45
C ALA A 378 4.75 -29.98 13.70
N GLU A 379 3.68 -30.31 14.43
CA GLU A 379 2.34 -30.55 13.89
C GLU A 379 1.76 -29.27 13.24
N LYS A 380 1.96 -28.09 13.87
CA LYS A 380 1.45 -26.82 13.36
C LYS A 380 2.19 -26.32 12.13
N ILE A 381 3.50 -26.49 12.06
CA ILE A 381 4.31 -26.11 10.90
C ILE A 381 3.91 -26.98 9.70
N SER A 382 3.90 -28.30 9.86
CA SER A 382 3.50 -29.25 8.79
C SER A 382 2.05 -29.06 8.31
N GLN A 383 1.12 -28.71 9.20
CA GLN A 383 -0.28 -28.42 8.81
C GLN A 383 -0.48 -27.06 8.13
N CYS A 384 0.26 -26.02 8.54
CA CYS A 384 -0.03 -24.64 8.16
C CYS A 384 0.93 -24.04 7.14
N ALA A 385 2.10 -24.62 6.89
CA ALA A 385 3.13 -24.05 6.01
C ALA A 385 3.57 -25.00 4.89
N LYS A 386 4.05 -24.42 3.77
CA LYS A 386 4.60 -25.12 2.61
C LYS A 386 5.78 -24.33 2.01
N VAL A 387 6.66 -25.03 1.31
CA VAL A 387 7.81 -24.42 0.60
C VAL A 387 7.65 -24.61 -0.90
N THR A 388 7.95 -23.59 -1.70
CA THR A 388 8.17 -23.74 -3.15
C THR A 388 9.48 -23.08 -3.58
N PHE A 389 10.18 -23.72 -4.50
CA PHE A 389 11.41 -23.20 -5.12
C PHE A 389 11.16 -22.64 -6.52
N ASP A 390 10.03 -22.98 -7.14
CA ASP A 390 9.64 -22.53 -8.47
C ASP A 390 8.88 -21.20 -8.43
N ALA A 391 8.79 -20.53 -9.60
CA ALA A 391 7.87 -19.41 -9.79
C ALA A 391 6.39 -19.84 -9.92
N ASN A 392 6.12 -21.15 -10.02
CA ASN A 392 4.78 -21.72 -10.12
C ASN A 392 4.35 -22.27 -8.74
N GLU A 393 3.35 -21.65 -8.11
CA GLU A 393 2.85 -22.06 -6.78
C GLU A 393 2.29 -23.51 -6.74
N ASP A 394 2.04 -24.15 -7.89
CA ASP A 394 1.62 -25.55 -7.99
C ASP A 394 2.69 -26.55 -7.48
N ASN A 395 3.98 -26.22 -7.59
CA ASN A 395 5.10 -27.07 -7.14
C ASN A 395 5.46 -26.77 -5.68
N CYS A 396 4.56 -27.11 -4.75
CA CYS A 396 4.78 -26.97 -3.31
C CYS A 396 5.22 -28.28 -2.65
N PHE A 397 6.34 -28.23 -1.93
CA PHE A 397 6.77 -29.25 -0.98
C PHE A 397 6.01 -29.09 0.34
N SER A 398 5.53 -30.22 0.88
CA SER A 398 5.08 -30.32 2.28
C SER A 398 6.28 -30.24 3.23
N ILE A 399 6.03 -29.82 4.46
CA ILE A 399 7.01 -29.85 5.55
C ILE A 399 6.64 -31.03 6.47
N GLU A 400 7.60 -31.89 6.78
CA GLU A 400 7.42 -33.02 7.69
C GLU A 400 7.11 -32.52 9.11
N SER A 401 6.38 -33.31 9.91
CA SER A 401 6.13 -33.01 11.33
C SER A 401 7.40 -33.24 12.20
N TRP A 402 8.49 -32.56 11.84
CA TRP A 402 9.80 -32.59 12.51
C TRP A 402 10.27 -31.16 12.81
N PHE A 403 10.70 -30.89 14.05
CA PHE A 403 11.20 -29.58 14.48
C PHE A 403 12.13 -29.75 15.69
N GLU A 404 13.40 -30.13 15.43
CA GLU A 404 14.36 -30.50 16.47
C GLU A 404 15.62 -29.61 16.54
N ILE A 405 15.84 -28.75 15.54
CA ILE A 405 17.06 -27.93 15.43
C ILE A 405 16.67 -26.47 15.17
N TYR A 406 16.86 -25.64 16.20
CA TYR A 406 16.61 -24.20 16.15
C TYR A 406 17.39 -23.50 17.28
N ASP A 407 17.54 -22.18 17.20
CA ASP A 407 18.02 -21.37 18.32
C ASP A 407 17.44 -19.94 18.31
N GLU A 408 16.96 -19.48 19.47
CA GLU A 408 16.36 -18.15 19.65
C GLU A 408 17.41 -17.02 19.73
N THR A 409 18.65 -17.33 20.14
CA THR A 409 19.73 -16.34 20.30
C THR A 409 20.45 -16.05 18.99
N LEU A 410 20.51 -17.04 18.08
CA LEU A 410 21.03 -16.94 16.72
C LEU A 410 19.93 -16.71 15.67
N ASP A 411 18.66 -16.82 16.05
CA ASP A 411 17.47 -16.64 15.21
C ASP A 411 17.48 -17.50 13.94
N PHE A 412 17.68 -18.81 14.11
CA PHE A 412 17.58 -19.79 13.02
C PHE A 412 16.71 -20.99 13.41
N ALA A 413 16.05 -21.56 12.41
CA ALA A 413 15.28 -22.78 12.51
C ALA A 413 15.55 -23.66 11.30
N VAL A 414 15.64 -24.97 11.52
CA VAL A 414 15.75 -25.99 10.46
C VAL A 414 14.41 -26.70 10.33
N LEU A 415 13.88 -26.73 9.12
CA LEU A 415 12.70 -27.52 8.76
C LEU A 415 13.12 -28.66 7.83
N LYS A 416 12.35 -29.75 7.82
CA LYS A 416 12.58 -30.90 6.94
C LYS A 416 11.41 -31.02 5.96
N LEU A 417 11.68 -31.09 4.67
CA LEU A 417 10.67 -31.33 3.64
C LEU A 417 10.26 -32.80 3.64
N GLU A 418 9.00 -33.10 3.30
CA GLU A 418 8.58 -34.48 3.06
C GLU A 418 9.23 -35.02 1.78
N GLU A 419 9.71 -36.27 1.81
CA GLU A 419 10.25 -36.95 0.63
C GLU A 419 9.12 -37.23 -0.37
N ASN A 420 9.24 -36.70 -1.60
CA ASN A 420 8.24 -36.81 -2.66
C ASN A 420 8.90 -37.15 -4.01
N GLU A 421 8.11 -37.27 -5.09
CA GLU A 421 8.64 -37.56 -6.43
C GLU A 421 9.36 -36.36 -7.08
N GLN A 422 9.44 -35.20 -6.42
CA GLN A 422 10.13 -34.01 -6.91
C GLN A 422 11.55 -33.94 -6.35
N GLN A 423 12.52 -33.65 -7.21
CA GLN A 423 13.91 -33.48 -6.77
C GLN A 423 14.06 -32.14 -6.04
N VAL A 424 14.39 -32.19 -4.74
CA VAL A 424 14.77 -30.99 -3.97
C VAL A 424 16.05 -30.38 -4.56
N PRO A 425 16.15 -29.04 -4.70
CA PRO A 425 17.35 -28.37 -5.21
C PRO A 425 18.62 -28.66 -4.39
N ALA A 426 19.79 -28.46 -5.00
CA ALA A 426 21.07 -28.68 -4.34
C ALA A 426 21.26 -27.78 -3.10
N GLY A 427 21.81 -28.34 -2.03
CA GLY A 427 22.02 -27.63 -0.76
C GLY A 427 23.20 -26.66 -0.78
N LEU A 428 23.05 -25.51 -0.11
CA LEU A 428 24.08 -24.47 -0.01
C LEU A 428 25.19 -24.75 1.02
N PHE A 429 25.11 -25.87 1.77
CA PHE A 429 26.03 -26.22 2.85
C PHE A 429 27.52 -26.18 2.45
N ASN A 430 27.88 -26.75 1.30
CA ASN A 430 29.28 -26.89 0.86
C ASN A 430 29.97 -25.56 0.46
N GLY A 431 29.28 -24.42 0.60
CA GLY A 431 29.79 -23.07 0.28
C GLY A 431 30.08 -22.16 1.47
N ILE A 432 29.98 -22.61 2.73
CA ILE A 432 30.09 -21.72 3.90
C ILE A 432 31.50 -21.11 4.06
N ALA A 433 31.57 -19.79 4.30
CA ALA A 433 32.81 -19.08 4.58
C ALA A 433 32.66 -18.00 5.68
N PRO A 434 33.75 -17.55 6.32
CA PRO A 434 33.73 -16.40 7.21
C PRO A 434 33.31 -15.10 6.49
N VAL A 435 32.71 -14.20 7.25
CA VAL A 435 32.23 -12.89 6.76
C VAL A 435 33.44 -12.03 6.31
N PRO A 436 33.42 -11.43 5.11
CA PRO A 436 34.48 -10.50 4.69
C PRO A 436 34.46 -9.22 5.54
N SER A 437 35.59 -8.54 5.71
CA SER A 437 35.65 -7.30 6.51
C SER A 437 34.96 -6.09 5.87
N SER A 438 34.85 -6.06 4.53
CA SER A 438 34.12 -5.04 3.77
C SER A 438 33.84 -5.52 2.35
N GLY A 439 32.87 -4.89 1.66
CA GLY A 439 32.69 -5.07 0.22
C GLY A 439 31.24 -5.19 -0.23
N LEU A 440 31.09 -5.70 -1.46
CA LEU A 440 29.82 -6.04 -2.10
C LEU A 440 29.50 -7.52 -1.82
N ILE A 441 28.33 -7.75 -1.23
CA ILE A 441 27.73 -9.06 -0.93
C ILE A 441 26.38 -9.15 -1.67
N TYR A 442 25.78 -10.33 -1.73
CA TYR A 442 24.54 -10.54 -2.48
C TYR A 442 23.52 -11.30 -1.63
N MET A 443 22.27 -10.85 -1.62
CA MET A 443 21.17 -11.51 -0.92
C MET A 443 20.18 -12.04 -1.96
N ILE A 444 19.72 -13.29 -1.82
CA ILE A 444 18.69 -13.87 -2.67
C ILE A 444 17.49 -14.24 -1.80
N GLY A 445 16.29 -13.84 -2.18
CA GLY A 445 15.07 -14.14 -1.41
C GLY A 445 13.83 -13.45 -1.94
N HIS A 446 12.79 -13.38 -1.12
CA HIS A 446 11.45 -12.95 -1.53
C HIS A 446 10.99 -11.65 -0.83
N PRO A 447 11.59 -10.48 -1.16
CA PRO A 447 11.24 -9.20 -0.55
C PRO A 447 9.90 -8.65 -1.07
N ASP A 448 8.95 -8.38 -0.16
CA ASP A 448 7.72 -7.59 -0.34
C ASP A 448 6.69 -8.00 -1.44
N THR A 449 7.07 -8.68 -2.52
CA THR A 449 6.23 -8.95 -3.70
C THR A 449 5.98 -10.44 -3.97
N LYS A 450 6.46 -11.33 -3.08
CA LYS A 450 6.72 -12.78 -3.33
C LYS A 450 7.72 -13.08 -4.46
N GLU A 451 8.16 -12.13 -5.27
CA GLU A 451 9.12 -12.38 -6.36
C GLU A 451 10.51 -12.71 -5.82
N LYS A 452 11.22 -13.66 -6.45
CA LYS A 452 12.57 -14.06 -6.04
C LYS A 452 13.60 -13.07 -6.59
N LEU A 453 14.00 -12.08 -5.78
CA LEU A 453 14.99 -11.07 -6.15
C LEU A 453 16.40 -11.47 -5.74
N SER A 454 17.40 -10.84 -6.39
CA SER A 454 18.83 -10.99 -6.10
C SER A 454 19.47 -9.62 -5.95
N ASP A 455 19.56 -9.14 -4.72
CA ASP A 455 20.00 -7.78 -4.38
C ASP A 455 21.52 -7.69 -4.18
N GLY A 456 22.12 -6.64 -4.74
CA GLY A 456 23.51 -6.26 -4.48
C GLY A 456 23.62 -5.37 -3.24
N CYS A 457 24.08 -5.95 -2.14
CA CYS A 457 24.14 -5.30 -0.82
C CYS A 457 25.58 -4.90 -0.47
N VAL A 458 25.76 -3.83 0.29
CA VAL A 458 27.09 -3.40 0.76
C VAL A 458 27.22 -3.64 2.26
N LEU A 459 28.25 -4.37 2.66
CA LEU A 459 28.54 -4.62 4.06
C LEU A 459 28.85 -3.30 4.78
N VAL A 460 28.23 -3.07 5.93
CA VAL A 460 28.59 -1.98 6.84
C VAL A 460 29.92 -2.35 7.50
N SER A 461 31.01 -1.74 7.03
CA SER A 461 32.33 -1.87 7.65
C SER A 461 32.25 -1.40 9.10
N GLN A 462 32.43 -2.31 10.04
CA GLN A 462 32.66 -1.98 11.45
C GLN A 462 34.16 -1.88 11.67
N ASP A 463 34.64 -0.70 12.08
CA ASP A 463 36.04 -0.51 12.45
C ASP A 463 36.48 -1.55 13.50
N GLU A 464 37.74 -1.98 13.40
CA GLU A 464 38.38 -2.91 14.35
C GLU A 464 38.20 -2.47 15.82
N HIS A 465 38.09 -1.15 16.07
CA HIS A 465 37.79 -0.56 17.38
C HIS A 465 36.47 -1.01 18.04
N ILE A 466 35.49 -1.59 17.33
CA ILE A 466 34.33 -2.24 17.97
C ILE A 466 34.71 -3.64 18.46
N GLN A 467 35.46 -4.39 17.66
CA GLN A 467 35.95 -5.73 18.00
C GLN A 467 36.97 -5.64 19.16
N GLU A 468 37.82 -4.61 19.18
CA GLU A 468 38.74 -4.31 20.29
C GLU A 468 38.03 -3.97 21.62
N ARG A 469 36.82 -3.40 21.60
CA ARG A 469 36.07 -3.16 22.85
C ARG A 469 35.59 -4.45 23.52
N GLU A 470 35.51 -5.55 22.79
CA GLU A 470 35.27 -6.89 23.33
C GLU A 470 36.58 -7.67 23.61
N ALA A 471 37.75 -7.17 23.19
CA ALA A 471 39.07 -7.80 23.37
C ALA A 471 39.61 -7.86 24.82
N VAL A 472 38.78 -7.57 25.82
CA VAL A 472 38.99 -7.97 27.22
C VAL A 472 38.65 -9.47 27.43
N GLY A 473 37.94 -10.10 26.47
CA GLY A 473 37.38 -11.45 26.58
C GLY A 473 37.70 -12.44 25.44
N GLY A 474 38.63 -12.11 24.54
CA GLY A 474 39.03 -13.00 23.43
C GLY A 474 38.26 -12.78 22.11
N SER A 475 38.85 -13.26 21.02
CA SER A 475 38.39 -13.03 19.65
C SER A 475 37.25 -13.96 19.25
N ASN A 476 36.02 -13.62 19.63
CA ASN A 476 34.82 -14.26 19.05
C ASN A 476 34.56 -13.70 17.64
N PRO A 477 34.16 -14.52 16.65
CA PRO A 477 33.78 -14.03 15.33
C PRO A 477 32.49 -13.20 15.40
N PRO A 478 32.25 -12.27 14.45
CA PRO A 478 31.07 -11.40 14.45
C PRO A 478 29.78 -12.24 14.32
N GLN A 479 28.95 -12.23 15.36
CA GLN A 479 27.70 -13.00 15.39
C GLN A 479 26.67 -12.51 14.35
N TYR A 480 26.72 -11.22 13.99
CA TYR A 480 25.80 -10.58 13.05
C TYR A 480 26.52 -9.79 11.97
N VAL A 481 25.93 -9.81 10.78
CA VAL A 481 26.36 -9.16 9.55
C VAL A 481 25.37 -8.04 9.24
N TYR A 482 25.87 -6.82 9.07
CA TYR A 482 25.05 -5.62 8.85
C TYR A 482 25.27 -5.09 7.43
N MET A 483 24.21 -4.71 6.72
CA MET A 483 24.27 -4.37 5.31
C MET A 483 23.34 -3.22 4.91
N TYR A 484 23.80 -2.44 3.92
CA TYR A 484 22.97 -1.54 3.14
C TYR A 484 22.46 -2.25 1.89
N THR A 485 21.16 -2.12 1.63
CA THR A 485 20.44 -2.67 0.48
C THR A 485 19.97 -1.53 -0.43
N GLN A 486 19.32 -1.82 -1.57
CA GLN A 486 18.84 -0.75 -2.46
C GLN A 486 17.81 0.17 -1.77
N ARG A 487 16.97 -0.40 -0.90
CA ARG A 487 15.97 0.30 -0.07
C ARG A 487 16.57 1.15 1.06
N SER A 488 17.82 0.92 1.47
CA SER A 488 18.52 1.77 2.46
C SER A 488 18.56 3.26 2.09
N PHE A 489 18.56 3.60 0.80
CA PHE A 489 18.74 4.97 0.31
C PHE A 489 17.63 5.46 -0.63
N GLN A 490 16.45 4.83 -0.57
CA GLN A 490 15.23 5.26 -1.25
C GLN A 490 14.54 6.38 -0.46
N GLU A 491 13.87 7.29 -1.18
CA GLU A 491 13.31 8.52 -0.61
C GLU A 491 11.89 8.32 0.01
N THR A 492 11.34 7.10 -0.12
CA THR A 492 10.00 6.69 0.33
C THR A 492 9.87 6.35 1.83
N VAL A 493 10.96 6.38 2.59
CA VAL A 493 11.00 5.92 4.01
C VAL A 493 10.36 6.93 5.00
N HIS A 494 9.96 8.12 4.55
CA HIS A 494 9.62 9.24 5.43
C HIS A 494 8.14 9.68 5.41
N GLU A 495 7.34 9.14 6.33
CA GLU A 495 6.14 9.83 6.86
C GLU A 495 6.42 10.28 8.31
N PRO A 496 6.57 11.60 8.58
CA PRO A 496 6.90 12.11 9.92
C PRO A 496 5.72 11.97 10.89
N GLY A 497 5.77 10.98 11.79
CA GLY A 497 4.81 10.84 12.89
C GLY A 497 4.75 9.47 13.55
N VAL A 498 5.11 8.39 12.85
CA VAL A 498 4.96 6.99 13.32
C VAL A 498 6.22 6.44 14.00
N LEU A 499 7.36 7.15 13.89
CA LEU A 499 8.68 6.68 14.31
C LEU A 499 8.88 6.65 15.84
N THR A 500 8.36 5.61 16.51
CA THR A 500 8.98 5.14 17.75
C THR A 500 10.37 4.60 17.46
N TRP A 501 11.36 5.02 18.25
CA TRP A 501 12.78 4.74 18.00
C TRP A 501 13.16 3.25 18.05
N ASP A 502 12.29 2.34 18.49
CA ASP A 502 12.62 0.92 18.75
C ASP A 502 12.15 -0.06 17.65
N ASN A 503 11.57 0.43 16.54
CA ASN A 503 10.89 -0.43 15.56
C ASN A 503 11.88 -1.18 14.65
N ILE A 504 12.07 -2.47 14.95
CA ILE A 504 12.71 -3.47 14.08
C ILE A 504 11.58 -4.13 13.25
N PHE A 505 11.84 -4.44 11.99
CA PHE A 505 10.84 -4.95 11.04
C PHE A 505 11.42 -6.01 10.11
N TYR A 506 10.54 -6.71 9.39
CA TYR A 506 10.87 -7.57 8.26
C TYR A 506 9.89 -7.38 7.10
N CYS A 507 10.11 -8.11 6.00
CA CYS A 507 9.56 -7.80 4.66
C CYS A 507 9.69 -9.00 3.71
N GLY A 508 9.35 -10.21 4.14
CA GLY A 508 9.54 -11.45 3.36
C GLY A 508 11.00 -11.95 3.23
N SER A 509 12.00 -11.06 3.28
CA SER A 509 13.43 -11.40 3.25
C SER A 509 13.96 -12.15 4.49
N SER A 510 13.17 -12.36 5.54
CA SER A 510 13.61 -13.18 6.69
C SER A 510 13.96 -14.59 6.21
N GLY A 511 15.14 -15.09 6.58
CA GLY A 511 15.64 -16.39 6.13
C GLY A 511 16.38 -16.38 4.79
N SER A 512 16.55 -15.24 4.12
CA SER A 512 17.32 -15.16 2.86
C SER A 512 18.81 -15.48 3.06
N PRO A 513 19.42 -16.38 2.27
CA PRO A 513 20.87 -16.56 2.28
C PRO A 513 21.60 -15.34 1.71
N VAL A 514 22.76 -15.06 2.29
CA VAL A 514 23.64 -13.94 1.92
C VAL A 514 25.02 -14.48 1.54
N PHE A 515 25.50 -14.09 0.36
CA PHE A 515 26.71 -14.61 -0.28
C PHE A 515 27.80 -13.55 -0.46
N ASP A 516 29.07 -13.97 -0.37
CA ASP A 516 30.20 -13.14 -0.78
C ASP A 516 30.38 -13.10 -2.32
N SER A 517 31.23 -12.20 -2.82
CA SER A 517 31.51 -12.05 -4.25
C SER A 517 32.17 -13.26 -4.95
N LYS A 518 32.55 -14.31 -4.22
CA LYS A 518 33.03 -15.58 -4.77
C LYS A 518 31.91 -16.61 -4.93
N GLY A 519 30.76 -16.39 -4.30
CA GLY A 519 29.65 -17.33 -4.16
C GLY A 519 29.63 -18.11 -2.85
N SER A 520 30.36 -17.67 -1.83
CA SER A 520 30.43 -18.34 -0.53
C SER A 520 29.27 -17.88 0.37
N LEU A 521 28.56 -18.79 1.03
CA LEU A 521 27.48 -18.47 1.96
C LEU A 521 28.07 -17.94 3.28
N ILE A 522 27.74 -16.69 3.66
CA ILE A 522 28.34 -16.00 4.81
C ILE A 522 27.35 -15.70 5.94
N ALA A 523 26.06 -15.50 5.62
CA ALA A 523 25.03 -15.16 6.60
C ALA A 523 23.63 -15.56 6.12
N MET A 524 22.66 -15.51 7.03
CA MET A 524 21.23 -15.56 6.76
C MET A 524 20.59 -14.25 7.23
N HIS A 525 19.88 -13.54 6.35
CA HIS A 525 19.22 -12.27 6.70
C HIS A 525 18.10 -12.50 7.74
N THR A 526 18.05 -11.62 8.73
CA THR A 526 17.11 -11.64 9.84
C THR A 526 16.08 -10.53 9.73
N ALA A 527 16.50 -9.26 9.78
CA ALA A 527 15.60 -8.13 9.94
C ALA A 527 16.22 -6.79 9.49
N GLY A 528 15.36 -5.78 9.34
CA GLY A 528 15.75 -4.38 9.14
C GLY A 528 15.36 -3.48 10.31
N PHE A 529 16.03 -2.33 10.44
CA PHE A 529 15.63 -1.26 11.33
C PHE A 529 15.93 0.12 10.72
N ILE A 530 15.21 1.14 11.18
CA ILE A 530 15.48 2.54 10.77
C ILE A 530 16.61 3.11 11.63
N CYS A 531 17.61 3.69 10.98
CA CYS A 531 18.72 4.39 11.62
C CYS A 531 18.72 5.88 11.24
N GLU A 532 18.52 6.76 12.21
CA GLU A 532 18.64 8.22 12.01
C GLU A 532 20.11 8.66 11.92
N TYR A 533 20.36 9.66 11.08
CA TYR A 533 21.64 10.30 10.80
C TYR A 533 21.64 11.76 11.27
N GLU A 534 22.69 12.53 10.93
CA GLU A 534 22.68 13.97 11.14
C GLU A 534 21.53 14.64 10.36
N SER A 535 21.03 15.77 10.86
CA SER A 535 19.96 16.57 10.24
C SER A 535 18.59 15.91 10.07
N GLY A 536 18.35 14.72 10.62
CA GLY A 536 17.03 14.07 10.63
C GLY A 536 16.70 13.25 9.38
N VAL A 537 17.69 12.99 8.53
CA VAL A 537 17.63 11.94 7.49
C VAL A 537 17.74 10.58 8.16
N SER A 538 17.14 9.53 7.61
CA SER A 538 17.39 8.15 8.05
C SER A 538 17.72 7.22 6.89
N SER A 539 18.33 6.07 7.20
CA SER A 539 18.43 4.93 6.29
C SER A 539 17.73 3.72 6.90
N ILE A 540 17.26 2.82 6.06
CA ILE A 540 17.05 1.43 6.48
C ILE A 540 18.43 0.77 6.57
N ILE A 541 18.66 -0.05 7.60
CA ILE A 541 19.82 -0.94 7.70
C ILE A 541 19.31 -2.33 8.00
N GLU A 542 19.77 -3.30 7.22
CA GLU A 542 19.41 -4.71 7.34
C GLU A 542 20.54 -5.49 8.00
N PHE A 543 20.19 -6.58 8.68
CA PHE A 543 21.17 -7.42 9.36
C PHE A 543 20.71 -8.88 9.41
N GLY A 544 21.69 -9.77 9.55
CA GLY A 544 21.49 -11.21 9.57
C GLY A 544 22.52 -11.92 10.43
N CYS A 545 22.22 -13.12 10.92
CA CYS A 545 23.18 -13.92 11.68
C CYS A 545 24.24 -14.52 10.73
N ALA A 546 25.51 -14.49 11.15
CA ALA A 546 26.59 -15.13 10.40
C ALA A 546 26.45 -16.66 10.43
N MET A 547 26.80 -17.34 9.33
CA MET A 547 26.66 -18.81 9.24
C MET A 547 27.63 -19.57 10.15
N GLU A 548 28.82 -19.03 10.43
CA GLU A 548 29.84 -19.68 11.25
C GLU A 548 29.38 -19.94 12.71
N PRO A 549 28.77 -18.96 13.42
CA PRO A 549 28.06 -19.19 14.68
C PRO A 549 26.97 -20.28 14.63
N ILE A 550 26.05 -20.20 13.65
CA ILE A 550 24.97 -21.20 13.45
C ILE A 550 25.55 -22.60 13.25
N PHE A 551 26.58 -22.69 12.40
CA PHE A 551 27.24 -23.95 12.08
C PHE A 551 28.00 -24.54 13.27
N THR A 552 28.62 -23.69 14.09
CA THR A 552 29.29 -24.08 15.34
C THR A 552 28.29 -24.59 16.38
N TYR A 553 27.13 -23.93 16.49
CA TYR A 553 26.02 -24.37 17.34
C TYR A 553 25.53 -25.76 16.94
N ILE A 554 25.23 -25.97 15.66
CA ILE A 554 24.74 -27.26 15.13
C ILE A 554 25.76 -28.37 15.37
N LYS A 555 27.04 -28.13 15.10
CA LYS A 555 28.14 -29.08 15.38
C LYS A 555 28.29 -29.45 16.85
N THR A 556 27.98 -28.53 17.76
CA THR A 556 28.14 -28.72 19.21
C THR A 556 26.93 -29.41 19.82
N ASN A 557 25.72 -28.94 19.49
CA ASN A 557 24.48 -29.34 20.14
C ASN A 557 23.75 -30.47 19.41
N HIS A 558 23.84 -30.52 18.07
CA HIS A 558 23.13 -31.48 17.21
C HIS A 558 24.11 -32.39 16.45
N ARG A 559 25.24 -32.73 17.10
CA ARG A 559 26.35 -33.43 16.48
C ARG A 559 25.96 -34.69 15.70
N THR A 560 25.08 -35.54 16.24
CA THR A 560 24.66 -36.79 15.57
C THR A 560 23.97 -36.52 14.23
N TRP A 561 23.16 -35.46 14.15
CA TRP A 561 22.53 -35.02 12.91
C TRP A 561 23.55 -34.42 11.94
N TYR A 562 24.47 -33.59 12.45
CA TYR A 562 25.56 -33.02 11.63
C TYR A 562 26.48 -34.09 11.03
N ASP A 563 26.95 -35.03 11.85
CA ASP A 563 27.81 -36.14 11.39
C ASP A 563 27.05 -37.05 10.41
N MET A 564 25.71 -37.17 10.53
CA MET A 564 24.86 -37.93 9.61
C MET A 564 24.62 -37.22 8.27
N GLU A 565 24.12 -35.99 8.29
CA GLU A 565 23.57 -35.28 7.12
C GLU A 565 24.58 -34.36 6.42
N CYS A 566 25.61 -33.88 7.13
CA CYS A 566 26.58 -32.93 6.57
C CYS A 566 27.92 -33.59 6.23
N VAL A 567 28.37 -34.57 7.02
CA VAL A 567 29.68 -35.23 6.80
C VAL A 567 29.57 -36.37 5.79
N ASN A 568 28.69 -37.35 6.02
CA ASN A 568 28.60 -38.54 5.15
C ASN A 568 28.16 -38.22 3.71
N GLN A 569 27.52 -37.08 3.46
CA GLN A 569 27.14 -36.65 2.11
C GLN A 569 28.35 -36.17 1.28
N GLN A 570 29.47 -35.78 1.90
CA GLN A 570 30.67 -35.31 1.17
C GLN A 570 31.45 -36.43 0.46
N ASP A 571 31.25 -37.70 0.84
CA ASP A 571 31.90 -38.87 0.22
C ASP A 571 31.16 -39.37 -1.05
N VAL A 572 30.04 -38.75 -1.46
CA VAL A 572 29.13 -39.28 -2.49
C VAL A 572 29.25 -38.59 -3.87
N GLU A 573 29.53 -37.29 -3.94
CA GLU A 573 29.56 -36.53 -5.20
C GLU A 573 30.88 -35.80 -5.50
N MET A 574 31.80 -36.49 -6.19
CA MET A 574 32.80 -35.85 -7.08
C MET A 574 33.17 -36.78 -8.26
N PRO A 575 32.29 -36.93 -9.28
CA PRO A 575 32.71 -37.47 -10.57
C PRO A 575 33.62 -36.45 -11.27
N SER A 576 34.93 -36.65 -11.20
CA SER A 576 35.93 -35.73 -11.77
C SER A 576 35.75 -35.57 -13.29
N GLN A 577 35.37 -34.38 -13.75
CA GLN A 577 35.43 -33.97 -15.15
C GLN A 577 36.36 -32.76 -15.32
N ASP A 578 37.66 -33.05 -15.40
CA ASP A 578 38.56 -32.29 -16.26
C ASP A 578 38.48 -32.86 -17.70
N PRO A 579 38.75 -32.05 -18.75
CA PRO A 579 38.47 -32.37 -20.15
C PRO A 579 39.49 -33.29 -20.86
#